data_AF-A0A0Q8MS64-F1
#
_entry.id   AF-A0A0Q8MS64-F1
#
_cell.length_a   1.000
_cell.length_b   1.000
_cell.length_c   1.000
_cell.angle_alpha   90.00
_cell.angle_beta   90.00
_cell.angle_gamma   90.00
#
_symmetry.space_group_name_H-M   'P 1'
#
loop_
_entity.id
_entity.type
_entity.pdbx_description
1 polymer ?
#
loop_
_entity_poly.entity_id
_entity_poly.type
_entity_poly.pdbx_seq_one_letter_code
_entity_poly.pdbx_strand_id
1 'polypeptide(L)'
;MRFVEVKSPDQQSVMVLHKVRQILIQQRTQLSNAIRGHMAEFGLVGPIGRENLAELVKIVEAADERLPDEARVNARQYARRCAGVGWPWHMSTR
;
A
#
# COMPACT_ATOMS: atom_id res chain seq x y z
N MET A 1 -27.77 -3.91 -32.95
CA MET A 1 -27.23 -3.26 -31.73
C MET A 1 -28.38 -3.01 -30.76
N ARG A 2 -28.25 -3.38 -29.49
CA ARG A 2 -29.27 -3.14 -28.47
C ARG A 2 -28.98 -1.80 -27.79
N PHE A 3 -29.98 -0.93 -27.69
CA PHE A 3 -29.86 0.34 -26.98
C PHE A 3 -29.56 0.09 -25.50
N VAL A 4 -28.62 0.85 -24.95
CA VAL A 4 -28.29 0.85 -23.52
C VAL A 4 -28.52 2.28 -23.04
N GLU A 5 -29.37 2.45 -22.02
CA GLU A 5 -29.64 3.76 -21.46
C GLU A 5 -28.38 4.43 -20.90
N VAL A 6 -28.33 5.75 -21.05
CA VAL A 6 -27.29 6.58 -20.44
C VAL A 6 -27.52 6.59 -18.93
N LYS A 7 -26.47 6.31 -18.17
CA LYS A 7 -26.53 6.25 -16.70
C LYS A 7 -26.86 7.62 -16.13
N SER A 8 -27.71 7.63 -15.10
CA SER A 8 -27.98 8.85 -14.35
C SER A 8 -26.72 9.34 -13.61
N PRO A 9 -26.64 10.64 -13.25
CA PRO A 9 -25.55 11.16 -12.43
C PRO A 9 -25.33 10.39 -11.13
N ASP A 10 -26.41 9.93 -10.48
CA ASP A 10 -26.33 9.14 -9.24
C ASP A 10 -25.76 7.75 -9.48
N GLN A 11 -26.13 7.09 -10.58
CA GLN A 11 -25.52 5.81 -10.96
C GLN A 11 -24.04 5.98 -11.30
N GLN A 12 -23.69 7.08 -11.98
CA GLN A 12 -22.30 7.41 -12.32
C GLN A 12 -21.46 7.69 -11.06
N SER A 13 -22.02 8.36 -10.05
CA SER A 13 -21.30 8.70 -8.82
C SER A 13 -20.93 7.45 -8.00
N VAL A 14 -21.83 6.46 -7.90
CA VAL A 14 -21.55 5.17 -7.24
C VAL A 14 -20.41 4.42 -7.95
N MET A 15 -20.37 4.44 -9.28
CA MET A 15 -19.27 3.84 -10.03
C MET A 15 -17.94 4.55 -9.79
N VAL A 16 -17.95 5.88 -9.68
CA VAL A 16 -16.74 6.66 -9.33
C VAL A 16 -16.22 6.24 -7.95
N LEU A 17 -17.10 6.10 -6.95
CA LEU A 17 -16.70 5.63 -5.61
C LEU A 17 -16.03 4.26 -5.67
N HIS A 18 -16.61 3.31 -6.41
CA HIS A 18 -16.01 1.99 -6.61
C HIS A 18 -14.65 2.08 -7.30
N LYS A 19 -14.53 2.90 -8.35
CA LYS A 19 -13.27 3.06 -9.08
C LYS A 19 -12.17 3.67 -8.21
N VAL A 20 -12.50 4.70 -7.43
CA VAL A 20 -11.57 5.33 -6.47
C VAL A 20 -11.08 4.29 -5.46
N ARG A 21 -12.00 3.51 -4.86
CA ARG A 21 -11.62 2.43 -3.94
C ARG A 21 -10.67 1.41 -4.59
N GLN A 22 -10.96 0.99 -5.82
CA GLN A 22 -10.10 0.05 -6.55
C GLN A 22 -8.69 0.62 -6.79
N ILE A 23 -8.59 1.88 -7.21
CA ILE A 23 -7.29 2.55 -7.42
C ILE A 23 -6.48 2.59 -6.14
N LEU A 24 -7.10 2.99 -5.02
CA LEU A 24 -6.42 3.08 -3.72
C LEU A 24 -5.94 1.71 -3.23
N ILE A 25 -6.74 0.64 -3.42
CA ILE A 25 -6.35 -0.73 -3.09
C ILE A 25 -5.15 -1.17 -3.93
N GLN A 26 -5.15 -0.87 -5.23
CA GLN A 26 -4.05 -1.23 -6.13
C GLN A 26 -2.76 -0.49 -5.79
N GLN A 27 -2.84 0.84 -5.56
CA GLN A 27 -1.70 1.65 -5.14
C GLN A 27 -1.11 1.14 -3.82
N ARG A 28 -1.95 0.81 -2.82
CA ARG A 28 -1.49 0.22 -1.56
C ARG A 28 -0.73 -1.09 -1.80
N THR A 29 -1.27 -1.97 -2.64
CA THR A 29 -0.66 -3.26 -2.94
C THR A 29 0.70 -3.08 -3.64
N GLN A 30 0.79 -2.16 -4.60
CA GLN A 30 2.03 -1.83 -5.29
C GLN A 30 3.10 -1.30 -4.32
N LEU A 31 2.76 -0.32 -3.49
CA LEU A 31 3.69 0.25 -2.50
C LEU A 31 4.14 -0.82 -1.48
N SER A 32 3.21 -1.66 -1.05
CA SER A 32 3.51 -2.75 -0.12
C SER A 32 4.46 -3.79 -0.71
N ASN A 33 4.35 -4.07 -2.02
CA ASN A 33 5.24 -4.99 -2.72
C ASN A 33 6.60 -4.35 -2.99
N ALA A 34 6.63 -3.05 -3.34
CA ALA A 34 7.87 -2.32 -3.54
C ALA A 34 8.73 -2.29 -2.26
N ILE A 35 8.13 -1.95 -1.11
CA ILE A 35 8.85 -1.95 0.19
C ILE A 35 9.43 -3.35 0.47
N ARG A 36 8.65 -4.42 0.29
CA ARG A 36 9.13 -5.79 0.50
C ARG A 36 10.27 -6.16 -0.44
N GLY A 37 10.15 -5.84 -1.73
CA GLY A 37 11.17 -6.13 -2.74
C GLY A 37 12.48 -5.42 -2.42
N HIS A 38 12.43 -4.11 -2.19
CA HIS A 38 13.63 -3.33 -1.86
C HIS A 38 14.28 -3.76 -0.56
N MET A 39 13.50 -4.11 0.47
CA MET A 39 14.08 -4.60 1.72
C MET A 39 14.71 -5.99 1.56
N ALA A 40 14.11 -6.86 0.75
CA ALA A 40 14.68 -8.17 0.46
C ALA A 40 16.05 -8.11 -0.26
N GLU A 41 16.29 -7.08 -1.08
CA GLU A 41 17.61 -6.83 -1.71
C GLU A 41 18.74 -6.65 -0.67
N PHE A 42 18.41 -6.17 0.53
CA PHE A 42 19.35 -6.00 1.65
C PHE A 42 19.28 -7.16 2.67
N GLY A 43 18.62 -8.27 2.33
CA GLY A 43 18.44 -9.42 3.22
C GLY A 43 17.44 -9.17 4.36
N LEU A 44 16.66 -8.09 4.29
CA LEU A 44 15.62 -7.77 5.26
C LEU A 44 14.28 -8.34 4.79
N VAL A 45 14.08 -9.63 5.04
CA VAL A 45 12.86 -10.34 4.67
C VAL A 45 11.93 -10.45 5.89
N GLY A 46 10.78 -9.77 5.82
CA GLY A 46 9.72 -9.94 6.81
C GLY A 46 8.96 -11.27 6.60
N PRO A 47 8.22 -11.77 7.61
CA PRO A 47 7.42 -12.98 7.46
C PRO A 47 6.37 -12.88 6.33
N ILE A 48 5.69 -13.98 6.00
CA ILE A 48 4.62 -14.00 4.99
C ILE A 48 3.32 -13.44 5.60
N GLY A 49 2.62 -12.53 4.89
CA GLY A 49 1.35 -11.93 5.38
C GLY A 49 1.31 -10.39 5.49
N ARG A 50 0.18 -9.89 6.02
CA ARG A 50 -0.16 -8.45 6.07
C ARG A 50 0.48 -7.69 7.22
N GLU A 51 0.72 -8.34 8.35
CA GLU A 51 1.36 -7.73 9.53
C GLU A 51 2.83 -7.35 9.29
N ASN A 52 3.45 -7.99 8.29
CA ASN A 52 4.89 -7.89 8.04
C ASN A 52 5.32 -6.53 7.46
N LEU A 53 4.39 -5.77 6.87
CA LEU A 53 4.75 -4.43 6.41
C LEU A 53 5.02 -3.49 7.60
N ALA A 54 4.30 -3.65 8.72
CA ALA A 54 4.52 -2.83 9.90
C ALA A 54 5.89 -3.12 10.55
N GLU A 55 6.31 -4.38 10.59
CA GLU A 55 7.64 -4.77 11.07
C GLU A 55 8.75 -4.23 10.18
N LEU A 56 8.59 -4.36 8.87
CA LEU A 56 9.52 -3.80 7.89
C LEU A 56 9.65 -2.27 8.03
N VAL A 57 8.53 -1.56 8.25
CA VAL A 57 8.54 -0.12 8.52
C VAL A 57 9.29 0.20 9.82
N LYS A 58 9.14 -0.61 10.88
CA LYS A 58 9.92 -0.42 12.12
C LYS A 58 11.42 -0.55 11.88
N ILE A 59 11.86 -1.52 11.07
CA ILE A 59 13.28 -1.70 10.71
C ILE A 59 13.82 -0.48 9.95
N VAL A 60 13.02 0.05 9.02
CA VAL A 60 13.36 1.29 8.28
C VAL A 60 13.56 2.46 9.25
N GLU A 61 12.70 2.59 10.27
CA GLU A 61 12.81 3.66 11.27
C GLU A 61 13.91 3.43 12.31
N ALA A 62 14.21 2.17 12.66
CA ALA A 62 15.21 1.80 13.65
C ALA A 62 16.67 1.93 13.18
N ALA A 63 16.90 2.52 12.01
CA ALA A 63 18.23 2.76 11.47
C ALA A 63 19.10 1.49 11.28
N ASP A 64 18.49 0.34 10.93
CA ASP A 64 19.25 -0.92 10.73
C ASP A 64 20.43 -0.72 9.76
N GLU A 65 21.63 -1.12 10.19
CA GLU A 65 22.90 -0.90 9.49
C GLU A 65 22.94 -1.53 8.10
N ARG A 66 22.15 -2.59 7.87
CA ARG A 66 22.07 -3.28 6.58
C ARG A 66 21.35 -2.46 5.50
N LEU A 67 20.63 -1.41 5.89
CA LEU A 67 19.86 -0.57 4.98
C LEU A 67 20.59 0.77 4.74
N PRO A 68 21.16 1.02 3.55
CA PRO A 68 21.76 2.30 3.22
C PRO A 68 20.77 3.46 3.35
N ASP A 69 21.27 4.66 3.64
CA ASP A 69 20.42 5.82 3.90
C ASP A 69 19.53 6.20 2.72
N GLU A 70 20.02 6.08 1.49
CA GLU A 70 19.22 6.34 0.28
C GLU A 70 18.03 5.38 0.17
N ALA A 71 18.27 4.08 0.40
CA ALA A 71 17.23 3.07 0.42
C ALA A 71 16.22 3.31 1.56
N ARG A 72 16.71 3.75 2.72
CA ARG A 72 15.88 4.11 3.88
C ARG A 72 14.96 5.29 3.59
N VAL A 73 15.46 6.35 2.95
CA VAL A 73 14.65 7.52 2.58
C VAL A 73 13.52 7.11 1.63
N ASN A 74 13.81 6.28 0.63
CA ASN A 74 12.79 5.78 -0.30
C ASN A 74 11.77 4.88 0.41
N ALA A 75 12.21 3.96 1.26
CA ALA A 75 11.32 3.10 2.04
C ALA A 75 10.39 3.90 2.96
N ARG A 76 10.90 4.97 3.60
CA ARG A 76 10.08 5.91 4.39
C ARG A 76 9.01 6.61 3.56
N GLN A 77 9.34 7.03 2.33
CA GLN A 77 8.36 7.66 1.45
C GLN A 77 7.21 6.71 1.09
N TYR A 78 7.52 5.46 0.77
CA TYR A 78 6.50 4.45 0.51
C TYR A 78 5.64 4.15 1.75
N ALA A 79 6.26 4.05 2.93
CA ALA A 79 5.57 3.82 4.20
C ALA A 79 4.56 4.95 4.52
N ARG A 80 4.99 6.21 4.36
CA ARG A 80 4.11 7.38 4.54
C ARG A 80 2.91 7.36 3.59
N ARG A 81 3.14 7.04 2.31
CA ARG A 81 2.07 6.92 1.31
C ARG A 81 1.11 5.78 1.62
N CYS A 82 1.58 4.70 2.22
CA CYS A 82 0.69 3.62 2.70
C CYS A 82 -0.15 4.04 3.91
N ALA A 83 0.42 4.80 4.86
CA ALA A 83 -0.28 5.24 6.06
C ALA A 83 -1.39 6.27 5.77
N GLY A 84 -1.22 7.12 4.75
CA GLY A 84 -2.19 8.14 4.35
C GLY A 84 -3.50 7.61 3.74
N VAL A 85 -3.60 6.31 3.43
CA VAL A 85 -4.79 5.69 2.82
C VAL A 85 -5.82 5.22 3.88
N GLY A 86 -5.65 5.60 5.15
CA GLY A 86 -6.70 5.53 6.16
C GLY A 86 -7.12 4.11 6.59
N TRP A 87 -6.16 3.20 6.79
CA TRP A 87 -6.42 1.93 7.48
C TRP A 87 -5.48 1.76 8.68
N PRO A 88 -5.99 1.44 9.89
CA PRO A 88 -5.13 1.17 11.03
C PRO A 88 -4.42 -0.16 10.78
N TRP A 89 -3.09 -0.15 10.81
CA TRP A 89 -2.22 -1.32 10.67
C TRP A 89 -2.54 -2.46 11.66
N HIS A 90 -3.40 -2.21 12.65
CA HIS A 90 -3.78 -3.04 13.77
C HIS A 90 -5.26 -3.49 13.75
N MET A 91 -6.04 -3.14 12.72
CA MET A 91 -7.44 -3.56 12.61
C MET A 91 -7.71 -4.27 11.29
N SER A 92 -7.46 -5.58 11.28
CA SER A 92 -8.27 -6.55 10.52
C SER A 92 -8.17 -7.91 11.19
N THR A 93 -8.73 -8.01 12.39
CA THR A 93 -9.26 -9.30 12.85
C THR A 93 -10.43 -9.68 11.93
N ARG A 94 -10.28 -10.85 11.30
CA ARG A 94 -11.12 -11.50 10.28
C ARG A 94 -10.86 -11.11 8.84
#